data_AF-A0A4R2IJN4-F1
#
_entry.id   AF-A0A4R2IJN4-F1
#
_cell.length_a   1.000
_cell.length_b   1.000
_cell.length_c   1.000
_cell.angle_alpha   90.00
_cell.angle_beta   90.00
_cell.angle_gamma   90.00
#
_symmetry.space_group_name_H-M   'P 1'
#
loop_
_entity.id
_entity.type
_entity.pdbx_description
1 polymer ?
#
loop_
_entity_poly.entity_id
_entity_poly.type
_entity_poly.pdbx_seq_one_letter_code
_entity_poly.pdbx_strand_id
1 'polypeptide(L)'
;MANEASTPSSNADWNVAGVQTATGVDGRARVEVLVRGRYTGNVDRGHGVDQLRVAVWDDGQEMDFKVVDIALGTTAALSVRLGFDGRYAEVADGIGIVVTTGSDAGGEHVFHLDPFFPAKG
;
A
#
# COMPACT_ATOMS: atom_id res chain seq x y z
N MET A 1 -24.04 -9.83 5.54
CA MET A 1 -22.75 -9.15 5.64
C MET A 1 -22.04 -9.40 4.32
N ALA A 2 -21.78 -8.35 3.54
CA ALA A 2 -21.04 -8.46 2.28
C ALA A 2 -19.62 -7.97 2.55
N ASN A 3 -18.63 -8.80 2.21
CA ASN A 3 -17.24 -8.37 2.14
C ASN A 3 -17.03 -7.85 0.72
N GLU A 4 -16.59 -6.59 0.59
CA GLU A 4 -16.23 -6.04 -0.70
C GLU A 4 -14.74 -6.27 -0.91
N ALA A 5 -14.42 -7.05 -1.96
CA ALA A 5 -13.05 -7.27 -2.40
C ALA A 5 -12.77 -6.32 -3.58
N SER A 6 -11.67 -5.57 -3.52
CA SER A 6 -11.26 -4.75 -4.66
C SER A 6 -10.67 -5.62 -5.77
N THR A 7 -10.96 -5.27 -7.02
CA THR A 7 -10.31 -5.89 -8.18
C THR A 7 -8.82 -5.53 -8.17
N PRO A 8 -7.91 -6.51 -8.35
CA PRO A 8 -6.49 -6.22 -8.38
C PRO A 8 -6.17 -5.29 -9.55
N SER A 9 -5.59 -4.12 -9.26
CA SER A 9 -4.94 -3.29 -10.26
C SER A 9 -3.46 -3.64 -10.29
N SER A 10 -2.93 -3.92 -11.50
CA SER A 10 -1.55 -4.31 -11.69
C SER A 10 -0.83 -3.46 -12.71
N ASN A 11 0.28 -2.86 -12.31
CA ASN A 11 1.41 -2.65 -13.22
C ASN A 11 2.18 -4.00 -13.28
N ALA A 12 2.93 -4.30 -14.36
CA ALA A 12 3.49 -5.64 -14.59
C ALA A 12 4.32 -6.20 -13.41
N ASP A 13 4.88 -5.31 -12.57
CA ASP A 13 5.71 -5.66 -11.41
C ASP A 13 5.01 -5.54 -10.04
N TRP A 14 3.78 -5.03 -9.98
CA TRP A 14 3.07 -4.73 -8.73
C TRP A 14 1.60 -5.15 -8.78
N ASN A 15 1.12 -5.77 -7.71
CA ASN A 15 -0.25 -6.21 -7.53
C ASN A 15 -0.74 -5.80 -6.15
N VAL A 16 -1.87 -5.09 -6.11
CA VAL A 16 -2.53 -4.70 -4.86
C VAL A 16 -3.88 -5.39 -4.80
N ALA A 17 -4.16 -6.06 -3.69
CA ALA A 17 -5.46 -6.65 -3.40
C ALA A 17 -5.94 -6.18 -2.02
N GLY A 18 -7.19 -5.72 -1.93
CA GLY A 18 -7.79 -5.26 -0.68
C GLY A 18 -9.04 -6.04 -0.34
N VAL A 19 -9.27 -6.23 0.97
CA VAL A 19 -10.54 -6.72 1.51
C VAL A 19 -11.02 -5.72 2.54
N GLN A 20 -12.31 -5.39 2.44
CA GLN A 20 -12.98 -4.58 3.43
C GLN A 20 -14.06 -5.38 4.13
N THR A 21 -14.05 -5.32 5.46
CA THR A 21 -15.02 -6.02 6.31
C THR A 21 -15.80 -5.01 7.15
N ALA A 22 -17.11 -4.93 6.97
CA ALA A 22 -17.97 -4.13 7.84
C ALA A 22 -18.00 -4.72 9.25
N THR A 23 -17.75 -3.90 10.27
CA THR A 23 -17.66 -4.38 11.67
C THR A 23 -19.01 -4.46 12.38
N GLY A 24 -20.10 -4.04 11.73
CA GLY A 24 -21.45 -4.02 12.32
C GLY A 24 -21.69 -2.89 13.31
N VAL A 25 -20.71 -2.01 13.54
CA VAL A 25 -20.80 -0.82 14.40
C VAL A 25 -20.75 0.43 13.52
N ASP A 26 -21.83 1.22 13.52
CA ASP A 26 -21.99 2.58 12.95
C ASP A 26 -20.86 3.09 12.02
N GLY A 27 -20.84 2.58 10.79
CA GLY A 27 -19.99 3.05 9.70
C GLY A 27 -18.51 2.66 9.82
N ARG A 28 -18.11 1.85 10.80
CA ARG A 28 -16.73 1.37 10.94
C ARG A 28 -16.49 0.10 10.13
N ALA A 29 -15.42 0.10 9.37
CA ALA A 29 -14.91 -1.07 8.68
C ALA A 29 -13.48 -1.38 9.11
N ARG A 30 -13.11 -2.64 8.93
CA ARG A 30 -11.73 -3.07 8.96
C ARG A 30 -11.24 -3.19 7.53
N VAL A 31 -10.16 -2.50 7.22
CA VAL A 31 -9.52 -2.53 5.91
C VAL A 31 -8.25 -3.36 6.03
N GLU A 32 -8.11 -4.33 5.13
CA GLU A 32 -6.88 -5.12 4.99
C GLU A 32 -6.41 -5.08 3.55
N VAL A 33 -5.16 -4.67 3.35
CA VAL A 33 -4.55 -4.58 2.02
C VAL A 33 -3.32 -5.46 1.95
N LEU A 34 -3.20 -6.18 0.86
CA LEU A 34 -2.04 -6.98 0.51
C LEU A 34 -1.39 -6.41 -0.74
N VAL A 35 -0.19 -5.86 -0.55
CA VAL A 35 0.65 -5.31 -1.62
C VAL A 35 1.72 -6.34 -1.95
N ARG A 36 1.76 -6.77 -3.20
CA ARG A 36 2.77 -7.67 -3.74
C ARG A 36 3.51 -7.01 -4.88
N GLY A 37 4.80 -7.30 -5.01
CA GLY A 37 5.54 -6.81 -6.16
C GLY A 37 6.97 -7.32 -6.19
N ARG A 38 7.76 -6.78 -7.10
CA ARG A 38 9.21 -7.01 -7.15
C ARG A 38 9.92 -5.67 -7.15
N TYR A 39 11.02 -5.59 -6.41
CA TYR A 39 11.87 -4.41 -6.36
C TYR A 39 13.33 -4.81 -6.32
N THR A 40 14.16 -4.10 -7.08
CA THR A 40 15.61 -4.25 -7.06
C THR A 40 16.20 -3.15 -6.19
N GLY A 41 16.90 -3.53 -5.12
CA GLY A 41 17.61 -2.58 -4.26
C GLY A 41 18.76 -1.95 -5.02
N ASN A 42 18.69 -0.64 -5.27
CA ASN A 42 19.65 0.08 -6.11
C ASN A 42 20.36 1.22 -5.38
N VAL A 43 19.79 1.70 -4.28
CA VAL A 43 20.32 2.84 -3.54
C VAL A 43 20.70 2.35 -2.15
N ASP A 44 21.99 2.44 -1.81
CA ASP A 44 22.45 2.16 -0.44
C ASP A 44 22.03 3.30 0.47
N ARG A 45 21.13 2.99 1.40
CA ARG A 45 20.63 3.94 2.42
C ARG A 45 21.22 3.66 3.80
N GLY A 46 22.24 2.80 3.86
CA GLY A 46 22.93 2.38 5.07
C GLY A 46 23.03 0.85 5.14
N HIS A 47 24.14 0.36 5.68
CA HIS A 47 24.35 -1.08 5.96
C HIS A 47 24.20 -2.02 4.75
N GLY A 48 24.32 -1.53 3.51
CA GLY A 48 24.21 -2.34 2.29
C GLY A 48 22.78 -2.75 1.94
N VAL A 49 21.79 -2.04 2.46
CA VAL A 49 20.38 -2.23 2.13
C VAL A 49 19.78 -0.98 1.52
N ASP A 50 18.89 -1.22 0.56
CA ASP A 50 17.90 -0.26 0.11
C ASP A 50 16.64 -0.43 0.97
N GLN A 51 15.92 0.66 1.21
CA GLN A 51 14.69 0.64 2.00
C GLN A 51 13.51 1.02 1.12
N LEU A 52 12.39 0.35 1.33
CA LEU A 52 11.14 0.62 0.64
C LEU A 52 10.02 0.80 1.66
N ARG A 53 9.37 1.95 1.67
CA ARG A 53 8.18 2.21 2.48
C ARG A 53 6.95 1.89 1.65
N VAL A 54 6.06 1.07 2.21
CA VAL A 54 4.74 0.75 1.65
C VAL A 54 3.70 1.25 2.63
N ALA A 55 2.84 2.16 2.19
CA ALA A 55 1.88 2.85 3.03
C ALA A 55 0.47 2.80 2.44
N VAL A 56 -0.53 2.73 3.32
CA VAL A 56 -1.95 2.89 2.98
C VAL A 56 -2.45 4.22 3.52
N TRP A 57 -3.15 4.95 2.66
CA TRP A 57 -3.67 6.28 2.92
C TRP A 57 -5.18 6.31 2.74
N ASP A 58 -5.86 7.13 3.51
CA ASP A 58 -7.30 7.36 3.44
C ASP A 58 -7.56 8.85 3.75
N ASP A 59 -8.35 9.54 2.93
CA ASP A 59 -8.65 10.97 3.09
C ASP A 59 -7.43 11.89 3.34
N GLY A 60 -6.29 11.55 2.73
CA GLY A 60 -5.02 12.32 2.85
C GLY A 60 -4.25 12.06 4.15
N GLN A 61 -4.65 11.07 4.94
CA GLN A 61 -3.95 10.62 6.15
C GLN A 61 -3.31 9.25 5.94
N GLU A 62 -2.09 9.07 6.45
CA GLU A 62 -1.43 7.76 6.45
C GLU A 62 -2.03 6.91 7.57
N MET A 63 -2.60 5.76 7.21
CA MET A 63 -3.31 4.90 8.15
C MET A 63 -2.44 3.77 8.69
N ASP A 64 -1.57 3.20 7.85
CA ASP A 64 -0.59 2.19 8.21
C ASP A 64 0.57 2.20 7.21
N PHE A 65 1.77 1.81 7.65
CA PHE A 65 2.93 1.68 6.78
C PHE A 65 3.90 0.61 7.28
N LYS A 66 4.68 0.07 6.34
CA LYS A 66 5.80 -0.84 6.62
C LYS A 66 7.01 -0.46 5.80
N VAL A 67 8.19 -0.58 6.41
CA VAL A 67 9.47 -0.47 5.72
C VAL A 67 10.01 -1.87 5.48
N VAL A 68 10.47 -2.12 4.25
CA VAL A 68 11.10 -3.37 3.86
C VAL A 68 12.53 -3.08 3.45
N ASP A 69 13.48 -3.80 4.06
CA ASP A 69 14.88 -3.76 3.68
C ASP A 69 15.13 -4.74 2.53
N ILE A 70 15.87 -4.28 1.52
CA ILE A 70 16.17 -5.02 0.30
C ILE A 70 17.68 -4.95 0.10
N ALA A 71 18.34 -6.11 0.04
CA ALA A 71 19.78 -6.15 -0.13
C ALA A 71 20.19 -5.48 -1.46
N LEU A 72 21.23 -4.64 -1.41
CA LEU A 72 21.71 -3.89 -2.56
C LEU A 72 22.11 -4.84 -3.71
N GLY A 73 21.72 -4.50 -4.94
CA GLY A 73 22.01 -5.29 -6.14
C GLY A 73 21.16 -6.55 -6.29
N THR A 74 20.15 -6.76 -5.43
CA THR A 74 19.26 -7.93 -5.49
C THR A 74 17.82 -7.53 -5.78
N THR A 75 17.12 -8.39 -6.52
CA THR A 75 15.67 -8.28 -6.71
C THR A 75 14.95 -9.14 -5.67
N ALA A 76 14.12 -8.51 -4.84
CA ALA A 76 13.29 -9.21 -3.87
C ALA A 76 11.83 -9.23 -4.30
N ALA A 77 11.16 -10.36 -4.05
CA ALA A 77 9.70 -10.42 -4.09
C ALA A 77 9.14 -9.88 -2.78
N LEU A 78 8.20 -8.96 -2.87
CA LEU A 78 7.58 -8.26 -1.76
C LEU A 78 6.16 -8.77 -1.55
N SER A 79 5.77 -8.90 -0.28
CA SER A 79 4.41 -9.26 0.14
C SER A 79 4.12 -8.58 1.47
N VAL A 80 3.59 -7.37 1.41
CA VAL A 80 3.34 -6.49 2.56
C VAL A 80 1.84 -6.46 2.84
N ARG A 81 1.46 -6.81 4.07
CA ARG A 81 0.08 -6.66 4.57
C ARG A 81 -0.02 -5.39 5.39
N LEU A 82 -0.92 -4.49 5.00
CA LEU A 82 -1.27 -3.27 5.72
C LEU A 82 -2.72 -3.36 6.19
N GLY A 83 -3.09 -2.61 7.21
CA GLY A 83 -4.48 -2.53 7.62
C GLY A 83 -4.75 -1.54 8.73
N PHE A 84 -5.99 -1.08 8.77
CA PHE A 84 -6.48 -0.15 9.78
C PHE A 84 -7.96 -0.41 10.10
N ASP A 85 -8.37 -0.03 11.31
CA ASP A 85 -9.76 0.00 11.74
C ASP A 85 -10.24 1.45 11.75
N GLY A 86 -11.36 1.74 11.10
CA GLY A 86 -11.84 3.12 11.03
C GLY A 86 -13.10 3.29 10.23
N ARG A 87 -13.61 4.52 10.20
CA ARG A 87 -14.43 4.95 9.08
C ARG A 87 -13.47 5.26 7.94
N TYR A 88 -13.84 4.88 6.73
CA TYR A 88 -13.03 5.09 5.54
C TYR A 88 -13.91 5.77 4.49
N ALA A 89 -13.30 6.54 3.59
CA ALA A 89 -14.01 7.32 2.58
C ALA A 89 -15.09 8.27 3.16
N GLU A 90 -14.77 9.03 4.22
CA GLU A 90 -15.70 10.06 4.71
C GLU A 90 -15.74 11.26 3.76
N VAL A 91 -14.63 11.56 3.06
CA VAL A 91 -14.48 12.76 2.22
C VAL A 91 -14.13 12.45 0.76
N ALA A 92 -13.30 11.42 0.51
CA ALA A 92 -12.96 10.93 -0.82
C ALA A 92 -13.29 9.44 -0.91
N ASP A 93 -13.96 9.03 -1.99
CA ASP A 93 -14.22 7.61 -2.21
C ASP A 93 -12.88 6.90 -2.47
N GLY A 94 -12.34 6.14 -1.51
CA GLY A 94 -11.23 5.21 -1.74
C GLY A 94 -10.02 5.30 -0.81
N ILE A 95 -9.25 4.20 -0.74
CA ILE A 95 -7.95 4.15 -0.06
C ILE A 95 -6.84 4.20 -1.11
N GLY A 96 -5.76 4.91 -0.83
CA GLY A 96 -4.55 4.99 -1.66
C GLY A 96 -3.43 4.06 -1.16
N ILE A 97 -2.66 3.48 -2.07
CA ILE A 97 -1.42 2.76 -1.78
C ILE A 97 -0.26 3.51 -2.38
N VAL A 98 0.70 3.87 -1.53
CA VAL A 98 1.92 4.54 -1.91
C VAL A 98 3.10 3.64 -1.55
N VAL A 99 4.01 3.48 -2.51
CA VAL A 99 5.31 2.86 -2.28
C VAL A 99 6.39 3.90 -2.59
N THR A 100 7.21 4.25 -1.61
CA THR A 100 8.32 5.20 -1.76
C THR A 100 9.66 4.54 -1.46
N THR A 101 10.72 5.03 -2.10
CA THR A 101 12.09 4.68 -1.74
C THR A 101 12.50 5.37 -0.44
N GLY A 102 13.32 4.68 0.36
CA GLY A 102 13.66 5.11 1.70
C GLY A 102 12.60 4.73 2.74
N SER A 103 12.86 5.10 3.98
CA SER A 103 11.96 4.88 5.11
C SER A 103 10.98 6.03 5.35
N ASP A 104 11.20 7.19 4.74
CA ASP A 104 10.40 8.40 4.95
C ASP A 104 9.15 8.46 4.05
N ALA A 105 8.07 9.03 4.58
CA ALA A 105 6.82 9.22 3.84
C ALA A 105 6.95 10.20 2.66
N GLY A 106 7.97 11.07 2.66
CA GLY A 106 8.28 12.00 1.57
C GLY A 106 9.34 11.51 0.58
N GLY A 107 9.65 10.22 0.58
CA GLY A 107 10.63 9.62 -0.34
C GLY A 107 10.18 9.65 -1.81
N GLU A 108 11.10 9.30 -2.72
CA GLU A 108 10.77 9.23 -4.15
C GLU A 108 9.74 8.12 -4.41
N HIS A 109 8.68 8.43 -5.16
CA HIS A 109 7.58 7.50 -5.44
C HIS A 109 8.02 6.41 -6.41
N VAL A 110 7.95 5.15 -5.97
CA VAL A 110 8.18 3.95 -6.79
C VAL A 110 6.88 3.50 -7.44
N PHE A 111 5.78 3.57 -6.69
CA PHE A 111 4.47 3.15 -7.15
C PHE A 111 3.40 3.92 -6.38
N HIS A 112 2.36 4.34 -7.09
CA HIS A 112 1.15 4.90 -6.51
C HIS A 112 -0.04 4.26 -7.21
N LEU A 113 -0.98 3.78 -6.41
CA LEU A 113 -2.23 3.24 -6.91
C LEU A 113 -3.36 3.64 -5.97
N ASP A 114 -4.44 4.13 -6.54
CA ASP A 114 -5.74 4.18 -5.91
C ASP A 114 -6.53 2.92 -6.30
N PRO A 115 -6.56 1.87 -5.45
CA PRO A 115 -7.31 0.64 -5.73
C PRO A 115 -8.83 0.81 -5.85
N PHE A 116 -9.41 1.94 -5.46
CA PHE A 116 -10.86 2.17 -5.52
C PHE A 116 -11.26 3.14 -6.64
N PHE A 117 -10.36 4.03 -7.07
CA PHE A 117 -10.50 4.84 -8.28
C PHE A 117 -9.22 4.76 -9.14
N PRO A 118 -9.02 3.65 -9.87
CA PRO A 118 -8.07 3.67 -10.96
C PRO A 118 -8.54 4.73 -11.95
N ALA A 119 -7.75 5.80 -12.12
CA ALA A 119 -8.02 6.81 -13.13
C ALA A 119 -8.43 6.11 -14.42
N LYS A 120 -9.65 6.37 -14.91
CA LYS A 120 -9.99 6.00 -16.27
C LYS A 120 -8.94 6.69 -17.14
N GLY A 121 -8.19 5.87 -17.90
CA GLY A 121 -7.08 6.32 -18.73
C GLY A 121 -7.45 7.43 -19.71
#